data_AF-A0A523U6V5-F1
#
_entry.id   AF-A0A523U6V5-F1
#
_cell.length_a   1.000
_cell.length_b   1.000
_cell.length_c   1.000
_cell.angle_alpha   90.00
_cell.angle_beta   90.00
_cell.angle_gamma   90.00
#
_symmetry.space_group_name_H-M   'P 1'
#
loop_
_entity.id
_entity.type
_entity.pdbx_description
1 polymer ?
#
loop_
_entity_poly.entity_id
_entity_poly.type
_entity_poly.pdbx_seq_one_letter_code
_entity_poly.pdbx_strand_id
1 'polypeptide(L)'
;MPKATFKLPDGTLVTIDGTLEEVKKLLESYGGAGKASSTGTRNKKKTASGKSSKKSAEKAHDEKPDLAEIINQIKDCSKAEIIETQILDRTSMVNRILLPLYIVHEYLDNAYGLTSGEISKITTDLSVPISTSNASKHIARSASKYITGDSVKKQGKTVRYKLNRRGVKYLNEILTESSDGK
;
A
#
# COMPACT_ATOMS: atom_id res chain seq x y z
N MET A 1 32.86 -9.38 27.58
CA MET A 1 31.46 -9.32 27.11
C MET A 1 30.82 -8.10 27.77
N PRO A 2 30.04 -7.28 27.03
CA PRO A 2 29.27 -6.20 27.63
C PRO A 2 28.21 -6.75 28.59
N LYS A 3 27.91 -5.98 29.63
CA LYS A 3 26.89 -6.28 30.64
C LYS A 3 25.95 -5.09 30.76
N ALA A 4 24.65 -5.34 30.83
CA ALA A 4 23.65 -4.31 31.11
C ALA A 4 22.76 -4.73 32.28
N THR A 5 22.47 -3.79 33.18
CA THR A 5 21.56 -3.99 34.31
C THR A 5 20.50 -2.91 34.26
N PHE A 6 19.22 -3.29 34.29
CA PHE A 6 18.12 -2.34 34.42
C PHE A 6 17.07 -2.82 35.43
N LYS A 7 16.31 -1.85 35.95
CA LYS A 7 15.23 -2.07 36.92
C LYS A 7 13.89 -2.01 36.20
N LEU A 8 13.06 -3.03 36.37
CA LEU A 8 11.67 -2.99 35.93
C LEU A 8 10.81 -2.20 36.95
N PRO A 9 9.59 -1.74 36.55
CA PRO A 9 8.67 -1.05 37.46
C PRO A 9 8.33 -1.84 38.73
N ASP A 10 8.35 -3.16 38.65
CA ASP A 10 8.05 -4.09 39.75
C ASP A 10 9.23 -4.26 40.74
N GLY A 11 10.32 -3.51 40.57
CA GLY A 11 11.52 -3.58 41.42
C GLY A 11 12.53 -4.66 41.03
N THR A 12 12.15 -5.60 40.15
CA THR A 12 13.02 -6.67 39.64
C THR A 12 14.24 -6.10 38.92
N LEU A 13 15.43 -6.56 39.33
CA LEU A 13 16.71 -6.29 38.68
C LEU A 13 17.01 -7.38 37.65
N VAL A 14 17.13 -7.01 36.38
CA VAL A 14 17.52 -7.92 35.31
C VAL A 14 18.91 -7.54 34.82
N THR A 15 19.80 -8.54 34.79
CA THR A 15 21.17 -8.43 34.26
C THR A 15 21.26 -9.25 32.98
N ILE A 16 21.73 -8.63 31.91
CA ILE A 16 21.93 -9.25 30.60
C ILE A 16 23.43 -9.23 30.29
N ASP A 17 23.99 -10.42 30.12
CA ASP A 17 25.30 -10.66 29.54
C ASP A 17 25.10 -11.18 28.10
N GLY A 18 25.71 -10.53 27.10
CA GLY A 18 25.49 -10.88 25.69
C GLY A 18 26.39 -10.09 24.75
N THR A 19 26.02 -9.99 23.47
CA THR A 19 26.66 -9.09 22.51
C THR A 19 26.07 -7.68 22.56
N LEU A 20 26.80 -6.68 22.04
CA LEU A 20 26.36 -5.28 22.06
C LEU A 20 25.01 -5.07 21.31
N GLU A 21 24.79 -5.83 20.24
CA GLU A 21 23.58 -5.73 19.41
C GLU A 21 22.34 -6.27 20.15
N GLU A 22 22.47 -7.40 20.83
CA GLU A 22 21.39 -8.02 21.62
C GLU A 22 20.99 -7.13 22.80
N VAL A 23 21.98 -6.61 23.53
CA VAL A 23 21.78 -5.68 24.64
C VAL A 23 21.04 -4.42 24.17
N LYS A 24 21.46 -3.83 23.04
CA LYS A 24 20.81 -2.64 22.46
C LYS A 24 19.37 -2.93 22.05
N LYS A 25 19.12 -4.05 21.36
CA LYS A 25 17.79 -4.46 20.90
C LYS A 25 16.81 -4.69 22.06
N LEU A 26 17.28 -5.28 23.16
CA LEU A 26 16.49 -5.44 24.39
C LEU A 26 16.23 -4.10 25.09
N LEU A 27 17.23 -3.20 25.14
CA LEU A 27 17.06 -1.86 25.72
C LEU A 27 16.02 -1.03 24.94
N GLU A 28 16.05 -1.06 23.61
CA GLU A 28 15.07 -0.36 22.75
C GLU A 28 13.66 -0.96 22.88
N SER A 29 13.55 -2.28 23.05
CA SER A 29 12.26 -2.98 23.15
C SER A 29 11.56 -2.77 24.50
N TYR A 30 12.32 -2.63 25.60
CA TYR A 30 11.77 -2.55 26.96
C TYR A 30 11.94 -1.18 27.64
N GLY A 31 12.92 -0.37 27.22
CA GLY A 31 13.20 0.95 27.81
C GLY A 31 12.21 2.07 27.44
N GLY A 32 11.34 1.86 26.45
CA GLY A 32 10.38 2.86 25.98
C GLY A 32 9.07 2.96 26.80
N ALA A 33 8.82 2.04 27.72
CA ALA A 33 7.53 1.91 28.41
C ALA A 33 7.43 2.80 29.67
N GLY A 34 7.36 4.13 29.50
CA GLY A 34 7.41 5.03 30.66
C GLY A 34 6.94 6.49 30.50
N LYS A 35 5.67 6.74 30.12
CA LYS A 35 4.86 7.85 30.68
C LYS A 35 3.37 7.79 30.30
N ALA A 36 2.52 8.04 31.30
CA ALA A 36 1.06 8.22 31.21
C ALA A 36 0.74 9.68 30.73
N SER A 37 -0.51 10.17 30.55
CA SER A 37 -1.78 9.80 31.21
C SER A 37 -3.05 10.23 30.45
N SER A 38 -4.19 9.76 30.93
CA SER A 38 -5.57 9.83 30.41
C SER A 38 -6.34 11.15 30.57
N THR A 39 -7.22 11.44 29.60
CA THR A 39 -8.60 12.00 29.69
C THR A 39 -9.26 11.84 28.29
N GLY A 40 -10.55 11.60 28.06
CA GLY A 40 -11.70 11.30 28.94
C GLY A 40 -12.98 10.96 28.10
N THR A 41 -14.06 10.52 28.75
CA THR A 41 -15.42 10.27 28.17
C THR A 41 -16.25 11.56 28.06
N ARG A 42 -17.36 11.72 27.30
CA ARG A 42 -18.37 10.88 26.57
C ARG A 42 -18.96 11.81 25.44
N ASN A 43 -19.72 11.43 24.41
CA ASN A 43 -20.92 10.57 24.41
C ASN A 43 -21.34 10.14 22.98
N LYS A 44 -22.21 9.11 22.87
CA LYS A 44 -22.66 8.50 21.61
C LYS A 44 -23.88 9.21 20.99
N LYS A 45 -24.03 9.13 19.66
CA LYS A 45 -25.35 8.89 19.03
C LYS A 45 -25.22 7.83 17.94
N LYS A 46 -26.12 6.84 17.95
CA LYS A 46 -26.15 5.70 17.01
C LYS A 46 -27.04 6.04 15.81
N THR A 47 -26.69 5.55 14.63
CA THR A 47 -27.64 5.22 13.56
C THR A 47 -27.34 3.81 13.07
N ALA A 48 -28.37 3.03 12.78
CA ALA A 48 -28.26 1.60 12.50
C ALA A 48 -28.66 1.26 11.07
N SER A 49 -27.77 0.58 10.37
CA SER A 49 -28.03 -0.39 9.30
C SER A 49 -26.72 -1.14 9.05
N GLY A 50 -26.67 -2.43 8.75
CA GLY A 50 -27.74 -3.35 8.40
C GLY A 50 -27.54 -3.95 7.03
N LYS A 51 -26.56 -4.86 6.87
CA LYS A 51 -26.67 -5.99 5.92
C LYS A 51 -25.63 -7.07 6.18
N SER A 52 -26.10 -8.32 6.23
CA SER A 52 -25.26 -9.51 6.21
C SER A 52 -24.63 -9.69 4.81
N SER A 53 -23.38 -10.16 4.75
CA SER A 53 -22.79 -10.71 3.54
C SER A 53 -21.76 -11.78 3.89
N LYS A 54 -21.62 -12.78 3.00
CA LYS A 54 -20.97 -14.06 3.29
C LYS A 54 -19.46 -13.91 3.46
N LYS A 55 -18.91 -14.64 4.43
CA LYS A 55 -17.48 -14.74 4.72
C LYS A 55 -16.80 -15.66 3.70
N SER A 56 -16.56 -15.17 2.49
CA SER A 56 -15.63 -15.81 1.56
C SER A 56 -14.20 -15.60 2.09
N ALA A 57 -13.60 -16.66 2.62
CA ALA A 57 -12.22 -16.63 3.11
C ALA A 57 -11.26 -16.83 1.93
N GLU A 58 -10.96 -15.74 1.24
CA GLU A 58 -9.96 -15.74 0.17
C GLU A 58 -8.56 -15.52 0.76
N LYS A 59 -7.57 -16.30 0.29
CA LYS A 59 -6.26 -16.42 0.92
C LYS A 59 -5.47 -15.10 0.76
N ALA A 60 -5.16 -14.45 1.88
CA ALA A 60 -4.17 -13.37 1.88
C ALA A 60 -2.78 -13.97 1.73
N HIS A 61 -2.23 -13.94 0.51
CA HIS A 61 -0.82 -14.18 0.29
C HIS A 61 -0.02 -12.98 0.86
N ASP A 62 0.81 -13.25 1.87
CA ASP A 62 1.60 -12.24 2.59
C ASP A 62 2.98 -11.99 1.96
N GLU A 63 3.15 -12.42 0.71
CA GLU A 63 4.27 -12.05 -0.15
C GLU A 63 4.19 -10.55 -0.49
N LYS A 64 5.34 -9.88 -0.39
CA LYS A 64 5.48 -8.46 -0.74
C LYS A 64 5.73 -8.38 -2.25
N PRO A 65 5.04 -7.49 -3.00
CA PRO A 65 5.38 -7.27 -4.39
C PRO A 65 6.79 -6.69 -4.50
N ASP A 66 7.63 -7.25 -5.37
CA ASP A 66 8.88 -6.57 -5.74
C ASP A 66 8.53 -5.38 -6.64
N LEU A 67 8.91 -4.19 -6.18
CA LEU A 67 8.64 -2.94 -6.89
C LEU A 67 9.58 -2.77 -8.09
N ALA A 68 10.79 -3.33 -8.02
CA ALA A 68 11.78 -3.24 -9.10
C ALA A 68 11.34 -4.04 -10.33
N GLU A 69 10.80 -5.24 -10.12
CA GLU A 69 10.23 -6.05 -11.20
C GLU A 69 9.10 -5.31 -11.94
N ILE A 70 8.17 -4.70 -11.21
CA ILE A 70 7.07 -3.92 -11.81
C ILE A 70 7.60 -2.74 -12.64
N ILE A 71 8.65 -2.07 -12.19
CA ILE A 71 9.27 -0.94 -12.93
C ILE A 71 9.97 -1.43 -14.20
N ASN A 72 10.68 -2.55 -14.15
CA ASN A 72 11.33 -3.13 -15.32
C ASN A 72 10.27 -3.58 -16.35
N GLN A 73 9.22 -4.27 -15.91
CA GLN A 73 8.10 -4.67 -16.79
C GLN A 73 7.36 -3.47 -17.42
N ILE A 74 7.37 -2.29 -16.80
CA ILE A 74 6.85 -1.05 -17.43
C ILE A 74 7.75 -0.57 -18.57
N LYS A 75 9.07 -0.65 -18.39
CA LYS A 75 10.06 -0.17 -19.37
C LYS A 75 10.26 -1.15 -20.53
N ASP A 76 10.23 -2.45 -20.24
CA ASP A 76 10.48 -3.53 -21.20
C ASP A 76 9.20 -3.97 -21.94
N CYS A 77 8.05 -3.35 -21.65
CA CYS A 77 6.78 -3.62 -22.32
C CYS A 77 6.82 -3.15 -23.78
N SER A 78 6.34 -3.97 -24.72
CA SER A 78 6.13 -3.59 -26.12
C SER A 78 5.14 -2.43 -26.33
N LYS A 79 4.41 -2.03 -25.28
CA LYS A 79 3.50 -0.88 -25.25
C LYS A 79 4.09 0.35 -24.52
N ALA A 80 5.38 0.33 -24.14
CA ALA A 80 6.00 1.37 -23.31
C ALA A 80 5.87 2.78 -23.90
N GLU A 81 6.12 2.96 -25.21
CA GLU A 81 6.00 4.26 -25.89
C GLU A 81 4.56 4.83 -25.85
N ILE A 82 3.56 3.96 -25.97
CA ILE A 82 2.14 4.31 -25.89
C ILE A 82 1.78 4.67 -24.44
N ILE A 83 2.28 3.90 -23.46
CA ILE A 83 2.12 4.18 -22.03
C ILE A 83 2.72 5.55 -21.67
N GLU A 84 3.93 5.85 -22.15
CA GLU A 84 4.58 7.13 -21.88
C GLU A 84 3.76 8.30 -22.45
N THR A 85 3.43 8.24 -23.75
CA THR A 85 2.70 9.30 -24.45
C THR A 85 1.27 9.51 -23.90
N GLN A 86 0.55 8.43 -23.54
CA GLN A 86 -0.89 8.48 -23.29
C GLN A 86 -1.27 8.39 -21.81
N ILE A 87 -0.36 7.96 -20.95
CA ILE A 87 -0.59 7.79 -19.51
C ILE A 87 0.37 8.64 -18.68
N LEU A 88 1.65 8.69 -19.02
CA LEU A 88 2.64 9.46 -18.27
C LEU A 88 2.59 10.95 -18.64
N ASP A 89 2.66 11.32 -19.92
CA ASP A 89 2.66 12.71 -20.37
C ASP A 89 1.32 13.41 -20.07
N ARG A 90 0.19 12.73 -20.32
CA ARG A 90 -1.15 13.27 -20.01
C ARG A 90 -1.30 13.66 -18.53
N THR A 91 -1.96 14.80 -18.29
CA THR A 91 -2.21 15.38 -16.96
C THR A 91 -3.16 14.57 -16.06
N SER A 92 -3.70 13.45 -16.53
CA SER A 92 -4.63 12.60 -15.77
C SER A 92 -3.91 11.83 -14.66
N MET A 93 -3.99 12.35 -13.42
CA MET A 93 -3.52 11.63 -12.23
C MET A 93 -4.18 10.25 -12.07
N VAL A 94 -5.38 10.03 -12.61
CA VAL A 94 -6.06 8.73 -12.57
C VAL A 94 -5.31 7.71 -13.41
N ASN A 95 -4.88 8.06 -14.63
CA ASN A 95 -4.19 7.13 -15.53
C ASN A 95 -2.86 6.68 -14.92
N ARG A 96 -2.08 7.65 -14.40
CA ARG A 96 -0.80 7.42 -13.72
C ARG A 96 -0.91 6.51 -12.48
N ILE A 97 -2.05 6.55 -11.77
CA ILE A 97 -2.33 5.68 -10.61
C ILE A 97 -2.76 4.26 -11.06
N LEU A 98 -3.48 4.14 -12.17
CA LEU A 98 -3.96 2.85 -12.67
C LEU A 98 -2.86 2.05 -13.39
N LEU A 99 -1.85 2.70 -13.96
CA LEU A 99 -0.75 2.03 -14.67
C LEU A 99 -0.01 0.97 -13.83
N PRO A 100 0.52 1.27 -12.62
CA PRO A 100 1.14 0.23 -11.78
C PRO A 100 0.20 -0.93 -11.46
N LEU A 101 -1.10 -0.67 -11.28
CA LEU A 101 -2.12 -1.70 -11.01
C LEU A 101 -2.44 -2.56 -12.24
N TYR A 102 -2.29 -2.01 -13.45
CA TYR A 102 -2.48 -2.73 -14.71
C TYR A 102 -1.32 -3.67 -15.00
N ILE A 103 -0.09 -3.25 -14.73
CA ILE A 103 1.10 -4.08 -14.96
C ILE A 103 1.09 -5.27 -13.99
N VAL A 104 0.73 -5.06 -12.73
CA VAL A 104 0.50 -6.15 -11.76
C VAL A 104 -0.68 -7.06 -12.18
N HIS A 105 -1.68 -6.53 -12.88
CA HIS A 105 -2.77 -7.35 -13.42
C HIS A 105 -2.32 -8.21 -14.61
N GLU A 106 -1.58 -7.63 -15.55
CA GLU A 106 -1.21 -8.25 -16.84
C GLU A 106 -0.02 -9.21 -16.73
N TYR A 107 0.98 -8.90 -15.90
CA TYR A 107 2.24 -9.66 -15.79
C TYR A 107 2.35 -10.50 -14.52
N LEU A 108 1.54 -10.22 -13.49
CA LEU A 108 1.56 -10.92 -12.20
C LEU A 108 0.18 -11.50 -11.83
N ASP A 109 -0.66 -11.77 -12.84
CA ASP A 109 -2.01 -12.37 -12.73
C ASP A 109 -2.92 -11.73 -11.68
N ASN A 110 -2.73 -10.43 -11.38
CA ASN A 110 -3.41 -9.71 -10.30
C ASN A 110 -3.27 -10.40 -8.92
N ALA A 111 -2.20 -11.19 -8.71
CA ALA A 111 -1.92 -11.90 -7.46
C ALA A 111 -1.73 -10.91 -6.31
N TYR A 112 -0.97 -9.85 -6.54
CA TYR A 112 -0.66 -8.79 -5.58
C TYR A 112 -1.63 -7.61 -5.69
N GLY A 113 -1.80 -6.89 -4.59
CA GLY A 113 -2.51 -5.60 -4.58
C GLY A 113 -1.59 -4.53 -4.03
N LEU A 114 -1.48 -3.41 -4.74
CA LEU A 114 -0.59 -2.30 -4.37
C LEU A 114 -1.28 -1.34 -3.40
N THR A 115 -0.50 -0.81 -2.46
CA THR A 115 -0.90 0.29 -1.57
C THR A 115 -0.64 1.64 -2.23
N SER A 116 -1.28 2.70 -1.72
CA SER A 116 -0.99 4.07 -2.17
C SER A 116 0.43 4.55 -1.89
N GLY A 117 1.16 3.88 -0.98
CA GLY A 117 2.58 4.09 -0.74
C GLY A 117 3.46 3.48 -1.84
N GLU A 118 3.16 2.25 -2.25
CA GLU A 118 3.91 1.56 -3.32
C GLU A 118 3.67 2.21 -4.69
N ILE A 119 2.43 2.62 -4.99
CA ILE A 119 2.10 3.39 -6.20
C ILE A 119 2.91 4.71 -6.24
N SER A 120 3.06 5.39 -5.09
CA SER A 120 3.85 6.63 -4.98
C SER A 120 5.35 6.40 -5.24
N LYS A 121 5.91 5.27 -4.79
CA LYS A 121 7.30 4.88 -5.09
C LYS A 121 7.48 4.59 -6.58
N ILE A 122 6.71 3.65 -7.13
CA ILE A 122 6.78 3.26 -8.55
C ILE A 122 6.65 4.48 -9.47
N THR A 123 5.70 5.39 -9.19
CA THR A 123 5.53 6.61 -10.00
C THR A 123 6.67 7.62 -9.85
N THR A 124 7.34 7.66 -8.69
CA THR A 124 8.56 8.47 -8.50
C THR A 124 9.75 7.89 -9.28
N ASP A 125 9.89 6.56 -9.29
CA ASP A 125 10.97 5.84 -9.98
C ASP A 125 10.80 5.85 -11.52
N LEU A 126 9.57 6.06 -11.99
CA LEU A 126 9.21 6.38 -13.38
C LEU A 126 9.32 7.89 -13.72
N SER A 127 9.94 8.69 -12.84
CA SER A 127 10.10 10.15 -13.00
C SER A 127 8.81 10.98 -13.07
N VAL A 128 7.66 10.42 -12.67
CA VAL A 128 6.36 11.10 -12.63
C VAL A 128 5.80 11.10 -11.19
N PRO A 129 6.44 11.83 -10.25
CA PRO A 129 6.16 11.69 -8.82
C PRO A 129 4.73 12.08 -8.44
N ILE A 130 4.03 11.16 -7.76
CA ILE A 130 2.71 11.40 -7.16
C ILE A 130 2.82 11.23 -5.65
N SER A 131 2.44 12.26 -4.88
CA SER A 131 2.45 12.17 -3.42
C SER A 131 1.43 11.12 -2.92
N THR A 132 1.79 10.37 -1.88
CA THR A 132 0.93 9.35 -1.24
C THR A 132 -0.46 9.89 -0.85
N SER A 133 -0.53 11.15 -0.42
CA SER A 133 -1.76 11.89 -0.12
C SER A 133 -2.63 12.08 -1.36
N ASN A 134 -2.04 12.53 -2.48
CA ASN A 134 -2.77 12.71 -3.73
C ASN A 134 -3.20 11.37 -4.32
N ALA A 135 -2.30 10.38 -4.37
CA ALA A 135 -2.65 9.01 -4.75
C ALA A 135 -3.87 8.51 -3.96
N SER A 136 -3.84 8.59 -2.63
CA SER A 136 -4.95 8.15 -1.77
C SER A 136 -6.26 8.93 -2.02
N LYS A 137 -6.19 10.25 -2.26
CA LYS A 137 -7.37 11.08 -2.58
C LYS A 137 -7.98 10.72 -3.93
N HIS A 138 -7.17 10.56 -4.98
CA HIS A 138 -7.62 10.21 -6.32
C HIS A 138 -8.13 8.76 -6.39
N ILE A 139 -7.49 7.83 -5.67
CA ILE A 139 -7.97 6.47 -5.39
C ILE A 139 -9.39 6.49 -4.80
N ALA A 140 -9.62 7.26 -3.75
CA ALA A 140 -10.94 7.32 -3.11
C ALA A 140 -12.01 8.00 -3.98
N ARG A 141 -11.67 9.12 -4.65
CA ARG A 141 -12.64 10.00 -5.30
C ARG A 141 -12.96 9.64 -6.75
N SER A 142 -11.95 9.26 -7.54
CA SER A 142 -12.06 9.13 -9.00
C SER A 142 -11.73 7.72 -9.50
N ALA A 143 -10.64 7.14 -9.02
CA ALA A 143 -10.21 5.80 -9.44
C ALA A 143 -10.99 4.66 -8.78
N SER A 144 -11.79 4.93 -7.74
CA SER A 144 -12.63 3.96 -7.02
C SER A 144 -13.64 3.19 -7.90
N LYS A 145 -13.92 3.68 -9.12
CA LYS A 145 -14.74 2.98 -10.12
C LYS A 145 -13.98 1.84 -10.84
N TYR A 146 -12.66 1.93 -10.88
CA TYR A 146 -11.75 1.10 -11.69
C TYR A 146 -10.90 0.12 -10.85
N ILE A 147 -10.91 0.27 -9.53
CA ILE A 147 -10.14 -0.53 -8.58
C ILE A 147 -11.06 -1.22 -7.57
N THR A 148 -10.57 -2.31 -6.98
CA THR A 148 -11.15 -2.98 -5.81
C THR A 148 -10.15 -2.86 -4.67
N GLY A 149 -10.55 -2.25 -3.55
CA GLY A 149 -9.73 -2.22 -2.33
C GLY A 149 -10.08 -3.37 -1.39
N ASP A 150 -9.16 -3.73 -0.49
CA ASP A 150 -9.42 -4.70 0.57
C ASP A 150 -10.72 -4.38 1.34
N SER A 151 -11.60 -5.38 1.41
CA SER A 151 -13.00 -5.20 1.85
C SER A 151 -13.16 -4.86 3.34
N VAL A 152 -12.10 -5.02 4.15
CA VAL A 152 -12.14 -4.75 5.60
C VAL A 152 -10.98 -3.84 6.01
N LYS A 153 -11.28 -2.54 6.21
CA LYS A 153 -10.37 -1.60 6.88
C LYS A 153 -10.19 -1.98 8.35
N LYS A 154 -9.19 -2.82 8.63
CA LYS A 154 -8.72 -3.07 10.01
C LYS A 154 -7.87 -1.87 10.45
N GLN A 155 -8.08 -1.36 11.66
CA GLN A 155 -7.26 -0.28 12.21
C GLN A 155 -5.76 -0.68 12.13
N GLY A 156 -4.93 0.26 11.68
CA GLY A 156 -3.48 0.05 11.52
C GLY A 156 -3.03 -0.78 10.31
N LYS A 157 -3.94 -1.35 9.49
CA LYS A 157 -3.56 -2.04 8.24
C LYS A 157 -3.76 -1.14 7.02
N THR A 158 -2.72 -1.03 6.19
CA THR A 158 -2.78 -0.36 4.89
C THR A 158 -3.73 -1.09 3.95
N VAL A 159 -4.57 -0.35 3.23
CA VAL A 159 -5.46 -0.91 2.20
C VAL A 159 -4.64 -1.24 0.97
N ARG A 160 -4.69 -2.50 0.51
CA ARG A 160 -4.19 -2.89 -0.82
C ARG A 160 -5.32 -2.69 -1.85
N TYR A 161 -4.93 -2.32 -3.06
CA TYR A 161 -5.82 -2.09 -4.19
C TYR A 161 -5.44 -3.02 -5.34
N LYS A 162 -6.45 -3.59 -6.00
CA LYS A 162 -6.34 -4.41 -7.21
C LYS A 162 -7.12 -3.75 -8.34
N LEU A 163 -6.73 -3.98 -9.59
CA LEU A 163 -7.50 -3.50 -10.73
C LEU A 163 -8.79 -4.33 -10.87
N ASN A 164 -9.89 -3.70 -11.24
CA ASN A 164 -11.17 -4.38 -11.53
C ASN A 164 -11.42 -4.46 -13.04
N ARG A 165 -12.39 -5.29 -13.47
CA ARG A 165 -12.71 -5.49 -14.91
C ARG A 165 -13.01 -4.18 -15.67
N ARG A 166 -13.55 -3.14 -15.01
CA ARG A 166 -13.77 -1.82 -15.64
C ARG A 166 -12.48 -1.04 -15.79
N GLY A 167 -11.54 -1.14 -14.83
CA GLY A 167 -10.20 -0.56 -14.92
C GLY A 167 -9.38 -1.18 -16.05
N VAL A 168 -9.40 -2.51 -16.18
CA VAL A 168 -8.77 -3.23 -17.30
C VAL A 168 -9.34 -2.75 -18.64
N LYS A 169 -10.67 -2.70 -18.79
CA LYS A 169 -11.32 -2.23 -20.01
C LYS A 169 -10.93 -0.78 -20.36
N TYR A 170 -10.95 0.12 -19.38
CA TYR A 170 -10.61 1.53 -19.56
C TYR A 170 -9.16 1.76 -20.02
N LEU A 171 -8.20 1.03 -19.44
CA LEU A 171 -6.81 1.14 -19.90
C LEU A 171 -6.58 0.46 -21.25
N ASN A 172 -7.21 -0.68 -21.52
CA ASN A 172 -7.17 -1.29 -22.84
C ASN A 172 -7.79 -0.37 -23.90
N GLU A 173 -8.87 0.35 -23.60
CA GLU A 173 -9.44 1.37 -24.50
C GLU A 173 -8.41 2.46 -24.82
N ILE A 174 -7.74 3.05 -23.82
CA ILE A 174 -6.69 4.07 -24.04
C ILE A 174 -5.52 3.52 -24.89
N LEU A 175 -5.09 2.29 -24.63
CA LEU A 175 -4.00 1.65 -25.35
C LEU A 175 -4.39 1.30 -26.80
N THR A 176 -5.65 0.91 -27.06
CA THR A 176 -6.13 0.55 -28.40
C THR A 176 -6.58 1.75 -29.24
N GLU A 177 -7.20 2.78 -28.63
CA GLU A 177 -7.48 4.06 -29.30
C GLU A 177 -6.20 4.71 -29.85
N SER A 178 -5.05 4.37 -29.26
CA SER A 178 -3.73 4.83 -29.69
C SER A 178 -3.11 3.99 -30.81
N SER A 179 -3.58 2.75 -31.04
CA SER A 179 -3.15 1.92 -32.18
C SER A 179 -4.03 2.10 -33.43
N ASP A 180 -5.28 2.55 -33.28
CA ASP A 180 -6.20 2.91 -34.36
C ASP A 180 -6.19 4.44 -34.69
N GLY A 181 -5.33 5.20 -34.01
CA GLY A 181 -5.23 6.66 -34.12
C GLY A 181 -4.41 7.15 -35.31
N LYS A 182 -5.12 7.64 -36.34
CA LYS A 182 -4.62 8.42 -37.49
C LYS A 182 -3.76 9.63 -37.12
#